data_AF-A0A1S2VE72-F1
#
_entry.id   AF-A0A1S2VE72-F1
#
_cell.length_a   1.000
_cell.length_b   1.000
_cell.length_c   1.000
_cell.angle_alpha   90.00
_cell.angle_beta   90.00
_cell.angle_gamma   90.00
#
_symmetry.space_group_name_H-M   'P 1'
#
loop_
_entity.id
_entity.type
_entity.pdbx_description
1 polymer ?
#
loop_
_entity_poly.entity_id
_entity_poly.type
_entity_poly.pdbx_seq_one_letter_code
_entity_poly.pdbx_strand_id
1 'polypeptide(L)'
;MKQLYIMAVLLFIGSALPVFAATPSGTVPHTVPRPTLDDEYDKYKKKADDLLKQGRYLEARRQYQNCLEVPGFEKDPYATARIADIDRCLYLRDQAVKAISARRGAEAVGFWQQVLTINPGDMITKSNLTDYWTDQGNIAYAWKKYGEAKKAYTEALSYAVKKDILQIQIQNSDNYLKEAQAVQAAKEAAKPVAQTPVTSVTTAAVPPSPVPSVPVRKPAPVSVSLARTGVIAAIGVVGLGANIYAYTLKSEFNNKLGELKSINASVDPDNDGTILTQAEKDQWDKAYNAAEKARSKNSLYKACIGVASAAVLAEVYFLIRKPKTNRKSLSWQPAPTGVGVAARYTF
;
A
#
# COMPACT_ATOMS: atom_id res chain seq x y z
N MET A 1 -40.09 -3.79 -40.39
CA MET A 1 -40.01 -2.42 -39.87
C MET A 1 -38.60 -2.18 -39.34
N LYS A 2 -37.86 -1.23 -39.96
CA LYS A 2 -36.55 -0.63 -39.58
C LYS A 2 -35.36 -1.60 -39.38
N GLN A 3 -34.16 -1.41 -39.94
CA GLN A 3 -33.61 -0.70 -41.10
C GLN A 3 -32.19 -1.29 -41.20
N LEU A 4 -31.94 -2.08 -42.24
CA LEU A 4 -30.60 -2.43 -42.76
C LEU A 4 -29.92 -1.13 -43.27
N TYR A 5 -28.57 -1.07 -43.28
CA TYR A 5 -27.63 -0.11 -43.92
C TYR A 5 -26.49 0.24 -42.92
N ILE A 6 -25.18 0.36 -43.21
CA ILE A 6 -24.37 0.25 -44.44
C ILE A 6 -22.85 0.37 -44.07
N MET A 7 -21.94 -0.08 -44.97
CA MET A 7 -20.51 0.31 -45.16
C MET A 7 -19.49 -0.04 -44.05
N ALA A 8 -18.56 -0.99 -44.24
CA ALA A 8 -17.45 -1.01 -45.20
C ALA A 8 -16.49 0.20 -45.05
N VAL A 9 -15.46 0.06 -44.21
CA VAL A 9 -14.23 0.84 -44.30
C VAL A 9 -13.06 -0.14 -44.37
N LEU A 10 -12.71 -0.44 -45.63
CA LEU A 10 -11.38 -0.89 -46.03
C LEU A 10 -10.41 0.28 -45.82
N LEU A 11 -9.41 0.10 -44.97
CA LEU A 11 -8.22 0.95 -44.99
C LEU A 11 -6.99 0.07 -45.16
N PHE A 12 -6.56 0.03 -46.42
CA PHE A 12 -5.26 -0.43 -46.90
C PHE A 12 -4.14 0.26 -46.13
N ILE A 13 -3.34 -0.50 -45.38
CA ILE A 13 -1.94 -0.14 -45.11
C ILE A 13 -1.09 -1.20 -45.79
N GLY A 14 -0.80 -0.95 -47.06
CA GLY A 14 0.32 -1.57 -47.74
C GLY A 14 1.61 -0.97 -47.19
N SER A 15 2.44 -1.81 -46.58
CA SER A 15 3.87 -1.52 -46.42
C SER A 15 4.64 -2.80 -46.70
N ALA A 16 5.69 -2.62 -47.50
CA ALA A 16 6.36 -3.60 -48.32
C ALA A 16 6.93 -4.80 -47.53
N LEU A 17 6.60 -6.00 -48.00
CA LEU A 17 7.36 -7.20 -47.68
C LEU A 17 8.67 -7.17 -48.50
N PRO A 18 9.85 -7.30 -47.88
CA PRO A 18 11.06 -7.57 -48.63
C PRO A 18 10.98 -8.97 -49.24
N VAL A 19 11.05 -9.02 -50.58
CA VAL A 19 11.31 -10.26 -51.32
C VAL A 19 12.75 -10.66 -51.02
N PHE A 20 12.92 -11.56 -50.05
CA PHE A 20 14.19 -12.26 -49.86
C PHE A 20 14.33 -13.29 -50.98
N ALA A 21 15.28 -13.04 -51.87
CA ALA A 21 15.74 -14.02 -52.84
C ALA A 21 16.33 -15.22 -52.08
N ALA A 22 15.68 -16.38 -52.22
CA ALA A 22 16.18 -17.65 -51.72
C ALA A 22 17.45 -18.02 -52.50
N THR A 23 18.59 -17.93 -51.83
CA THR A 23 19.81 -18.61 -52.29
C THR A 23 19.69 -20.10 -51.92
N PRO A 24 20.04 -21.04 -52.81
CA PRO A 24 20.08 -22.46 -52.48
C PRO A 24 21.25 -22.70 -51.53
N SER A 25 20.97 -22.57 -50.23
CA SER A 25 21.91 -22.95 -49.17
C SER A 25 21.99 -24.47 -49.19
N GLY A 26 23.18 -24.99 -49.54
CA GLY A 26 23.47 -26.42 -49.52
C GLY A 26 23.21 -26.97 -48.13
N THR A 27 22.17 -27.78 -48.01
CA THR A 27 21.76 -28.45 -46.78
C THR A 27 22.82 -29.47 -46.43
N VAL A 28 23.85 -29.05 -45.69
CA VAL A 28 24.63 -29.98 -44.87
C VAL A 28 23.63 -30.55 -43.87
N PRO A 29 23.46 -31.88 -43.76
CA PRO A 29 22.57 -32.46 -42.78
C PRO A 29 23.12 -32.12 -41.39
N HIS A 30 22.62 -31.02 -40.81
CA HIS A 30 22.83 -30.71 -39.41
C HIS A 30 22.16 -31.83 -38.63
N THR A 31 22.98 -32.80 -38.23
CA THR A 31 22.61 -33.77 -37.20
C THR A 31 22.37 -32.94 -35.96
N VAL A 32 21.11 -32.56 -35.71
CA VAL A 32 20.73 -31.88 -34.48
C VAL A 32 21.19 -32.81 -33.36
N PRO A 33 22.17 -32.41 -32.53
CA PRO A 33 22.62 -33.24 -31.43
C PRO A 33 21.38 -33.58 -30.62
N ARG A 34 21.05 -34.87 -30.49
CA ARG A 34 20.00 -35.26 -29.56
C ARG A 34 20.49 -34.77 -28.19
N PRO A 35 19.68 -33.98 -27.46
CA PRO A 35 20.04 -33.57 -26.12
C PRO A 35 20.42 -34.83 -25.35
N THR A 36 21.60 -34.80 -24.74
CA THR A 36 21.98 -35.89 -23.86
C THR A 36 20.97 -35.90 -22.71
N LEU A 37 20.69 -37.08 -22.16
CA LEU A 37 19.75 -37.24 -21.06
C LEU A 37 20.09 -36.29 -19.88
N ASP A 38 21.37 -36.01 -19.69
CA ASP A 38 21.88 -35.06 -18.70
C ASP A 38 21.46 -33.61 -18.98
N ASP A 39 21.37 -33.20 -20.27
CA ASP A 39 20.95 -31.84 -20.67
C ASP A 39 19.49 -31.55 -20.29
N GLU A 40 18.62 -32.55 -20.36
CA GLU A 40 17.19 -32.41 -19.99
C GLU A 40 17.02 -32.25 -18.49
N TYR A 41 17.69 -33.09 -17.69
CA TYR A 41 17.67 -33.00 -16.23
C TYR A 41 18.20 -31.63 -15.76
N ASP A 42 19.35 -31.19 -16.27
CA ASP A 42 19.97 -29.92 -15.88
C ASP A 42 19.09 -28.72 -16.21
N LYS A 43 18.38 -28.77 -17.35
CA LYS A 43 17.42 -27.73 -17.74
C LYS A 43 16.26 -27.63 -16.75
N TYR A 44 15.65 -28.76 -16.36
CA TYR A 44 14.56 -28.76 -15.39
C TYR A 44 15.03 -28.31 -14.01
N LYS A 45 16.19 -28.81 -13.56
CA LYS A 45 16.80 -28.45 -12.28
C LYS A 45 17.09 -26.96 -12.19
N LYS A 46 17.76 -26.38 -13.19
CA LYS A 46 18.06 -24.94 -13.23
C LYS A 46 16.79 -24.09 -13.16
N LYS A 47 15.78 -24.46 -13.95
CA LYS A 47 14.49 -23.75 -13.94
C LYS A 47 13.78 -23.88 -12.59
N ALA A 48 13.82 -25.06 -11.96
CA ALA A 48 13.27 -25.28 -10.64
C ALA A 48 13.98 -24.43 -9.58
N ASP A 49 15.31 -24.41 -9.58
CA ASP A 49 16.12 -23.61 -8.65
C ASP A 49 15.85 -22.10 -8.80
N ASP A 50 15.68 -21.60 -10.03
CA ASP A 50 15.36 -20.19 -10.27
C ASP A 50 13.94 -19.83 -9.80
N LEU A 51 12.96 -20.71 -10.03
CA LEU A 51 11.60 -20.56 -9.50
C LEU A 51 11.59 -20.62 -7.97
N LEU A 52 12.44 -21.46 -7.37
CA LEU A 52 12.60 -21.59 -5.93
C LEU A 52 13.13 -20.28 -5.31
N LYS A 53 14.14 -19.64 -5.91
CA LYS A 53 14.64 -18.31 -5.49
C LYS A 53 13.55 -17.24 -5.58
N GLN A 54 12.73 -17.28 -6.62
CA GLN A 54 11.58 -16.37 -6.76
C GLN A 54 10.46 -16.65 -5.75
N GLY A 55 10.51 -17.78 -5.02
CA GLY A 55 9.46 -18.20 -4.12
C GLY A 55 8.22 -18.77 -4.83
N ARG A 56 8.34 -19.15 -6.11
CA ARG A 56 7.26 -19.75 -6.93
C ARG A 56 7.21 -21.27 -6.71
N TYR A 57 6.85 -21.64 -5.49
CA TYR A 57 6.95 -23.01 -4.98
C TYR A 57 6.19 -24.07 -5.79
N LEU A 58 4.95 -23.81 -6.19
CA LEU A 58 4.16 -24.79 -6.97
C LEU A 58 4.82 -25.10 -8.32
N GLU A 59 5.33 -24.09 -8.99
CA GLU A 59 6.00 -24.26 -10.29
C GLU A 59 7.37 -24.92 -10.13
N ALA A 60 8.13 -24.52 -9.11
CA ALA A 60 9.41 -25.15 -8.77
C ALA A 60 9.22 -26.64 -8.48
N ARG A 61 8.20 -27.00 -7.69
CA ARG A 61 7.83 -28.38 -7.37
C ARG A 61 7.56 -29.19 -8.63
N ARG A 62 6.76 -28.64 -9.56
CA ARG A 62 6.47 -29.29 -10.84
C ARG A 62 7.76 -29.51 -11.65
N GLN A 63 8.67 -28.54 -11.71
CA GLN A 63 9.94 -28.73 -12.41
C GLN A 63 10.83 -29.80 -11.75
N TYR A 64 10.87 -29.89 -10.42
CA TYR A 64 11.57 -30.99 -9.73
C TYR A 64 10.89 -32.35 -9.95
N GLN A 65 9.57 -32.40 -10.07
CA GLN A 65 8.88 -33.64 -10.45
C GLN A 65 9.28 -34.07 -11.86
N ASN A 66 9.38 -33.14 -12.81
CA ASN A 66 9.90 -33.44 -14.15
C ASN A 66 11.34 -33.99 -14.10
N CYS A 67 12.20 -33.53 -13.17
CA CYS A 67 13.53 -34.12 -12.98
C CYS A 67 13.46 -35.62 -12.64
N LEU A 68 12.48 -36.03 -11.83
CA LEU A 68 12.26 -37.43 -11.45
C LEU A 68 11.60 -38.26 -12.56
N GLU A 69 11.07 -37.61 -13.60
CA GLU A 69 10.54 -38.30 -14.79
C GLU A 69 11.62 -38.58 -15.84
N VAL A 70 12.81 -37.98 -15.71
CA VAL A 70 13.94 -38.25 -16.61
C VAL A 70 14.50 -39.66 -16.33
N PRO A 71 14.59 -40.56 -17.34
CA PRO A 71 15.05 -41.93 -17.14
C PRO A 71 16.42 -41.99 -16.46
N GLY A 72 16.57 -42.77 -15.39
CA GLY A 72 17.82 -42.86 -14.62
C GLY A 72 17.93 -41.86 -13.46
N PHE A 73 17.00 -40.91 -13.32
CA PHE A 73 16.94 -39.92 -12.24
C PHE A 73 15.69 -40.06 -11.35
N GLU A 74 14.96 -41.19 -11.43
CA GLU A 74 13.67 -41.38 -10.76
C GLU A 74 13.74 -41.34 -9.24
N LYS A 75 14.94 -41.55 -8.68
CA LYS A 75 15.22 -41.52 -7.25
C LYS A 75 16.28 -40.48 -6.90
N ASP A 76 16.38 -39.40 -7.69
CA ASP A 76 17.33 -38.34 -7.42
C ASP A 76 17.11 -37.76 -6.00
N PRO A 77 18.10 -37.90 -5.09
CA PRO A 77 17.96 -37.43 -3.71
C PRO A 77 17.85 -35.91 -3.65
N TYR A 78 18.43 -35.18 -4.61
CA TYR A 78 18.38 -33.73 -4.64
C TYR A 78 16.96 -33.22 -4.93
N ALA A 79 16.35 -33.65 -6.05
CA ALA A 79 15.00 -33.24 -6.41
C ALA A 79 13.97 -33.67 -5.35
N THR A 80 14.10 -34.87 -4.80
CA THR A 80 13.20 -35.37 -3.74
C THR A 80 13.28 -34.53 -2.46
N ALA A 81 14.50 -34.22 -1.99
CA ALA A 81 14.68 -33.35 -0.82
C ALA A 81 14.13 -31.94 -1.06
N ARG A 82 14.32 -31.39 -2.26
CA ARG A 82 13.78 -30.07 -2.63
C ARG A 82 12.26 -30.04 -2.68
N ILE A 83 11.61 -31.09 -3.17
CA ILE A 83 10.14 -31.19 -3.13
C ILE A 83 9.64 -31.17 -1.67
N ALA A 84 10.29 -31.89 -0.76
CA ALA A 84 9.92 -31.88 0.66
C ALA A 84 10.10 -30.49 1.32
N ASP A 85 11.20 -29.79 1.03
CA ASP A 85 11.42 -28.41 1.48
C ASP A 85 10.33 -27.47 0.97
N ILE A 86 9.94 -27.63 -0.30
CA ILE A 86 8.88 -26.83 -0.93
C ILE A 86 7.53 -27.08 -0.24
N ASP A 87 7.16 -28.33 0.00
CA ASP A 87 5.90 -28.68 0.64
C ASP A 87 5.82 -28.07 2.06
N ARG A 88 6.94 -28.08 2.80
CA ARG A 88 7.05 -27.40 4.10
C ARG A 88 6.88 -25.88 3.98
N CYS A 89 7.53 -25.26 2.99
CA CYS A 89 7.39 -23.82 2.73
C CYS A 89 5.95 -23.43 2.37
N LEU A 90 5.26 -24.23 1.56
CA LEU A 90 3.85 -24.02 1.20
C LEU A 90 2.95 -24.07 2.42
N TYR A 91 3.13 -25.07 3.28
CA TYR A 91 2.40 -25.18 4.54
C TYR A 91 2.61 -23.96 5.44
N LEU A 92 3.86 -23.53 5.64
CA LEU A 92 4.18 -22.37 6.48
C LEU A 92 3.56 -21.07 5.93
N ARG A 93 3.57 -20.88 4.61
CA ARG A 93 2.93 -19.71 3.98
C ARG A 93 1.42 -19.71 4.18
N ASP A 94 0.77 -20.86 4.07
CA ASP A 94 -0.67 -21.00 4.35
C ASP A 94 -0.98 -20.63 5.82
N GLN A 95 -0.17 -21.12 6.77
CA GLN A 95 -0.31 -20.73 8.18
C GLN A 95 -0.11 -19.23 8.41
N ALA A 96 0.85 -18.61 7.73
CA ALA A 96 1.05 -17.17 7.79
C ALA A 96 -0.17 -16.38 7.30
N VAL A 97 -0.77 -16.81 6.18
CA VAL A 97 -1.99 -16.19 5.63
C VAL A 97 -3.16 -16.32 6.61
N LYS A 98 -3.36 -17.50 7.20
CA LYS A 98 -4.37 -17.74 8.25
C LYS A 98 -4.13 -16.90 9.50
N ALA A 99 -2.88 -16.69 9.89
CA ALA A 99 -2.53 -15.84 11.02
C ALA A 99 -2.84 -14.36 10.72
N ILE A 100 -2.52 -13.86 9.52
CA ILE A 100 -2.88 -12.49 9.09
C ILE A 100 -4.40 -12.28 9.09
N SER A 101 -5.18 -13.21 8.53
CA SER A 101 -6.65 -13.08 8.50
C SER A 101 -7.27 -13.10 9.90
N ALA A 102 -6.66 -13.82 10.84
CA ALA A 102 -7.01 -13.83 12.26
C ALA A 102 -6.49 -12.62 13.06
N ARG A 103 -5.89 -11.61 12.41
CA ARG A 103 -5.22 -10.46 13.04
C ARG A 103 -4.05 -10.83 13.98
N ARG A 104 -3.48 -12.03 13.84
CA ARG A 104 -2.31 -12.52 14.58
C ARG A 104 -1.02 -12.24 13.81
N GLY A 105 -0.72 -10.96 13.58
CA GLY A 105 0.40 -10.55 12.72
C GLY A 105 1.78 -11.03 13.19
N ALA A 106 2.03 -11.05 14.50
CA ALA A 106 3.30 -11.53 15.06
C ALA A 106 3.55 -13.03 14.75
N GLU A 107 2.50 -13.85 14.81
CA GLU A 107 2.61 -15.27 14.45
C GLU A 107 2.88 -15.46 12.96
N ALA A 108 2.26 -14.64 12.10
CA ALA A 108 2.51 -14.66 10.66
C ALA A 108 3.98 -14.38 10.32
N VAL A 109 4.60 -13.41 11.00
CA VAL A 109 6.03 -13.10 10.88
C VAL A 109 6.87 -14.33 11.25
N GLY A 110 6.53 -15.02 12.34
CA GLY A 110 7.23 -16.24 12.75
C GLY A 110 7.19 -17.33 11.68
N PHE A 111 6.05 -17.54 11.02
CA PHE A 111 5.94 -18.50 9.91
C PHE A 111 6.76 -18.07 8.68
N TRP A 112 6.74 -16.79 8.31
CA TRP A 112 7.56 -16.28 7.20
C TRP A 112 9.06 -16.39 7.48
N GLN A 113 9.49 -16.16 8.72
CA GLN A 113 10.90 -16.36 9.13
C GLN A 113 11.33 -17.82 9.02
N GLN A 114 10.45 -18.77 9.36
CA GLN A 114 10.72 -20.19 9.13
C GLN A 114 10.86 -20.53 7.64
N VAL A 115 10.04 -19.93 6.78
CA VAL A 115 10.21 -20.07 5.31
C VAL A 115 11.58 -19.56 4.87
N LEU A 116 12.02 -18.41 5.38
CA LEU A 116 13.36 -17.87 5.07
C LEU A 116 14.51 -18.69 5.66
N THR A 117 14.26 -19.50 6.68
CA THR A 117 15.26 -20.45 7.21
C THR A 117 15.47 -21.60 6.24
N ILE A 118 14.40 -22.08 5.59
CA ILE A 118 14.46 -23.15 4.59
C ILE A 118 14.95 -22.60 3.24
N ASN A 119 14.47 -21.41 2.85
CA ASN A 119 14.81 -20.74 1.60
C ASN A 119 15.15 -19.26 1.82
N PRO A 120 16.41 -18.93 2.15
CA PRO A 120 16.85 -17.55 2.38
C PRO A 120 16.73 -16.65 1.14
N GLY A 121 16.61 -17.23 -0.05
CA GLY A 121 16.48 -16.52 -1.32
C GLY A 121 15.06 -16.07 -1.65
N ASP A 122 14.04 -16.54 -0.92
CA ASP A 122 12.63 -16.34 -1.24
C ASP A 122 12.21 -14.86 -1.32
N MET A 123 12.12 -14.36 -2.54
CA MET A 123 11.79 -12.96 -2.81
C MET A 123 10.36 -12.59 -2.41
N ILE A 124 9.39 -13.50 -2.57
CA ILE A 124 7.99 -13.24 -2.22
C ILE A 124 7.85 -13.11 -0.70
N THR A 125 8.47 -14.01 0.07
CA THR A 125 8.41 -13.97 1.53
C THR A 125 9.12 -12.73 2.09
N LYS A 126 10.27 -12.34 1.52
CA LYS A 126 10.93 -11.07 1.86
C LYS A 126 10.04 -9.86 1.55
N SER A 127 9.34 -9.85 0.42
CA SER A 127 8.38 -8.79 0.09
C SER A 127 7.25 -8.72 1.12
N ASN A 128 6.65 -9.86 1.48
CA ASN A 128 5.57 -9.90 2.47
C ASN A 128 6.02 -9.38 3.85
N LEU A 129 7.22 -9.76 4.29
CA LEU A 129 7.80 -9.24 5.54
C LEU A 129 8.08 -7.74 5.46
N THR A 130 8.61 -7.27 4.32
CA THR A 130 8.84 -5.83 4.08
C THR A 130 7.53 -5.05 4.16
N ASP A 131 6.49 -5.52 3.47
CA ASP A 131 5.17 -4.89 3.44
C ASP A 131 4.55 -4.86 4.85
N TYR A 132 4.56 -6.00 5.56
CA TYR A 132 4.03 -6.09 6.92
C TYR A 132 4.69 -5.08 7.86
N TRP A 133 6.02 -5.03 7.90
CA TRP A 133 6.75 -4.13 8.78
C TRP A 133 6.61 -2.66 8.35
N THR A 134 6.50 -2.39 7.06
CA THR A 134 6.20 -1.05 6.54
C THR A 134 4.82 -0.58 7.01
N ASP A 135 3.80 -1.44 6.94
CA ASP A 135 2.46 -1.14 7.42
C ASP A 135 2.43 -0.90 8.93
N GLN A 136 3.13 -1.72 9.72
CA GLN A 136 3.29 -1.47 11.17
C GLN A 136 3.97 -0.13 11.45
N GLY A 137 5.02 0.19 10.69
CA GLY A 137 5.70 1.48 10.78
C GLY A 137 4.78 2.66 10.47
N ASN A 138 3.99 2.55 9.40
CA ASN A 138 3.02 3.57 8.99
C ASN A 138 1.93 3.78 10.06
N ILE A 139 1.40 2.71 10.64
CA ILE A 139 0.40 2.76 11.71
C ILE A 139 0.99 3.48 12.94
N ALA A 140 2.17 3.07 13.39
CA ALA A 140 2.85 3.68 14.53
C ALA A 140 3.17 5.16 14.28
N TYR A 141 3.62 5.49 13.07
CA TYR A 141 3.92 6.86 12.65
C TYR A 141 2.68 7.74 12.68
N ALA A 142 1.55 7.26 12.14
CA ALA A 142 0.27 7.98 12.18
C ALA A 142 -0.21 8.25 13.61
N TRP A 143 0.14 7.38 14.56
CA TRP A 143 -0.18 7.52 15.98
C TRP A 143 0.87 8.35 16.74
N LYS A 144 1.81 8.99 16.03
CA LYS A 144 2.93 9.78 16.57
C LYS A 144 3.86 8.99 17.49
N LYS A 145 3.85 7.66 17.37
CA LYS A 145 4.74 6.76 18.08
C LYS A 145 6.02 6.55 17.27
N TYR A 146 6.78 7.63 17.08
CA TYR A 146 7.92 7.65 16.16
C TYR A 146 9.02 6.63 16.52
N GLY A 147 9.17 6.28 17.81
CA GLY A 147 10.09 5.22 18.25
C GLY A 147 9.69 3.83 17.78
N GLU A 148 8.39 3.49 17.86
CA GLU A 148 7.86 2.23 17.33
C GLU A 148 7.93 2.22 15.80
N ALA A 149 7.59 3.34 15.15
CA ALA A 149 7.66 3.49 13.70
C ALA A 149 9.06 3.23 13.16
N LYS A 150 10.07 3.87 13.78
CA LYS A 150 11.49 3.67 13.43
C LYS A 150 11.89 2.20 13.52
N LYS A 151 11.54 1.51 14.61
CA LYS A 151 11.85 0.09 14.79
C LYS A 151 11.25 -0.75 13.65
N ALA A 152 9.97 -0.56 13.37
CA ALA A 152 9.28 -1.29 12.31
C ALA A 152 9.88 -1.03 10.92
N TYR A 153 10.19 0.23 10.56
CA TYR A 153 10.87 0.51 9.28
C TYR A 153 12.28 -0.09 9.20
N THR A 154 12.97 -0.20 10.33
CA THR A 154 14.30 -0.86 10.40
C THR A 154 14.17 -2.36 10.15
N GLU A 155 13.16 -3.00 10.73
CA GLU A 155 12.83 -4.40 10.43
C GLU A 155 12.50 -4.60 8.95
N ALA A 156 11.64 -3.73 8.37
CA ALA A 156 11.32 -3.76 6.94
C ALA A 156 12.58 -3.65 6.05
N LEU A 157 13.52 -2.79 6.43
CA LEU A 157 14.76 -2.53 5.70
C LEU A 157 15.64 -3.79 5.57
N SER A 158 15.59 -4.70 6.55
CA SER A 158 16.36 -5.94 6.54
C SER A 158 15.93 -6.91 5.43
N TYR A 159 14.68 -6.81 4.96
CA TYR A 159 14.11 -7.67 3.92
C TYR A 159 13.95 -6.97 2.56
N ALA A 160 13.97 -5.62 2.54
CA ALA A 160 13.64 -4.84 1.36
C ALA A 160 14.67 -4.93 0.23
N VAL A 161 14.17 -5.05 -1.01
CA VAL A 161 14.97 -4.91 -2.24
C VAL A 161 15.30 -3.44 -2.50
N LYS A 162 14.34 -2.53 -2.30
CA LYS A 162 14.51 -1.08 -2.48
C LYS A 162 14.56 -0.39 -1.11
N LYS A 163 15.73 0.15 -0.76
CA LYS A 163 16.03 0.63 0.60
C LYS A 163 15.75 2.13 0.81
N ASP A 164 15.78 2.92 -0.25
CA ASP A 164 15.79 4.39 -0.17
C ASP A 164 14.56 4.96 0.55
N ILE A 165 13.37 4.45 0.22
CA ILE A 165 12.11 4.93 0.81
C ILE A 165 12.09 4.67 2.32
N LEU A 166 12.51 3.48 2.75
CA LEU A 166 12.52 3.10 4.17
C LEU A 166 13.56 3.91 4.95
N GLN A 167 14.72 4.20 4.36
CA GLN A 167 15.74 5.06 4.97
C GLN A 167 15.21 6.47 5.24
N ILE A 168 14.47 7.04 4.29
CA ILE A 168 13.81 8.35 4.46
C ILE A 168 12.80 8.30 5.61
N GLN A 169 11.98 7.25 5.69
CA GLN A 169 10.99 7.10 6.77
C GLN A 169 11.65 6.94 8.15
N ILE A 170 12.78 6.23 8.22
CA ILE A 170 13.60 6.11 9.43
C ILE A 170 14.12 7.49 9.84
N GLN A 171 14.70 8.25 8.91
CA GLN A 171 15.23 9.59 9.16
C GLN A 171 14.13 10.56 9.63
N ASN A 172 12.96 10.53 8.99
CA ASN A 172 11.81 11.32 9.40
C ASN A 172 11.40 10.99 10.83
N SER A 173 11.26 9.69 11.15
CA SER A 173 10.92 9.23 12.50
C SER A 173 11.93 9.71 13.54
N ASP A 174 13.23 9.70 13.21
CA ASP A 174 14.29 10.22 14.08
C ASP A 174 14.19 11.73 14.32
N ASN A 175 13.88 12.51 13.29
CA ASN A 175 13.73 13.95 13.43
C ASN A 175 12.56 14.30 14.37
N TYR A 176 11.41 13.65 14.20
CA TYR A 176 10.25 13.87 15.08
C TYR A 176 10.50 13.40 16.52
N LEU A 177 11.29 12.33 16.74
CA LEU A 177 11.70 11.93 18.09
C LEU A 177 12.53 13.01 18.77
N LYS A 178 13.51 13.58 18.07
CA LYS A 178 14.35 14.66 18.60
C LYS A 178 13.53 15.90 18.94
N GLU A 179 12.60 16.28 18.06
CA GLU A 179 11.68 17.39 18.31
C GLU A 179 10.79 17.14 19.54
N ALA A 180 10.22 15.94 19.66
CA ALA A 180 9.40 15.57 20.80
C ALA A 180 10.18 15.62 22.14
N GLN A 181 11.43 15.14 22.14
CA GLN A 181 12.32 15.22 23.30
C GLN A 181 12.68 16.66 23.66
N ALA A 182 12.99 17.50 22.67
CA ALA A 182 13.28 18.91 22.90
C ALA A 182 12.09 19.67 23.50
N VAL A 183 10.86 19.39 23.03
CA VAL A 183 9.64 19.96 23.59
C VAL A 183 9.39 19.51 25.02
N GLN A 184 9.67 18.23 25.35
CA GLN A 184 9.56 17.73 26.72
C GLN A 184 10.59 18.36 27.66
N ALA A 185 11.86 18.43 27.22
CA ALA A 185 12.93 19.07 27.97
C ALA A 185 12.63 20.56 28.24
N ALA A 186 12.11 21.28 27.24
CA ALA A 186 11.71 22.68 27.41
C ALA A 186 10.55 22.84 28.42
N LYS A 187 9.57 21.92 28.42
CA LYS A 187 8.47 21.92 29.40
C LYS A 187 8.97 21.63 30.82
N GLU A 188 9.95 20.76 30.95
CA GLU A 188 10.57 20.44 32.25
C GLU A 188 11.44 21.59 32.76
N ALA A 189 12.21 22.24 31.88
CA ALA A 189 12.97 23.44 32.23
C ALA A 189 12.08 24.64 32.59
N ALA A 190 10.86 24.71 32.04
CA ALA A 190 9.89 25.75 32.35
C ALA A 190 9.04 25.47 33.59
N LYS A 191 9.17 24.30 34.25
CA LYS A 191 8.51 24.05 35.54
C LYS A 191 9.10 25.05 36.55
N PRO A 192 8.27 25.92 37.16
CA PRO A 192 8.77 26.97 38.02
C PRO A 192 9.52 26.34 39.18
N VAL A 193 10.77 26.75 39.35
CA VAL A 193 11.56 26.49 40.57
C VAL A 193 10.66 26.89 41.73
N ALA A 194 10.35 25.92 42.59
CA ALA A 194 9.48 26.12 43.75
C ALA A 194 9.93 27.42 44.44
N GLN A 195 9.05 28.42 44.39
CA GLN A 195 9.29 29.69 45.05
C GLN A 195 9.57 29.37 46.51
N THR A 196 10.76 29.72 46.99
CA THR A 196 11.05 29.81 48.42
C THR A 196 9.92 30.61 49.08
N PRO A 197 9.42 30.18 50.26
CA PRO A 197 8.22 30.74 50.85
C PRO A 197 8.40 32.24 51.10
N VAL A 198 7.72 33.06 50.31
CA VAL A 198 7.62 34.51 50.54
C VAL A 198 6.39 34.74 51.41
N THR A 199 6.64 35.32 52.58
CA THR A 199 5.68 35.78 53.59
C THR A 199 4.56 36.61 52.94
N SER A 200 3.33 36.14 53.09
CA SER A 200 2.10 36.75 52.58
C SER A 200 1.73 38.01 53.38
N VAL A 201 1.56 39.14 52.70
CA VAL A 201 0.84 40.30 53.22
C VAL A 201 -0.52 40.39 52.53
N THR A 202 -1.56 40.20 53.35
CA THR A 202 -2.98 40.30 53.03
C THR A 202 -3.37 41.76 52.81
N THR A 203 -4.10 42.08 51.73
CA THR A 203 -4.91 43.30 51.68
C THR A 203 -6.23 43.05 50.95
N ALA A 204 -7.28 43.61 51.54
CA ALA A 204 -8.66 43.15 51.50
C ALA A 204 -9.50 43.68 50.31
N ALA A 205 -10.64 43.00 50.13
CA ALA A 205 -11.68 43.14 49.12
C ALA A 205 -12.67 44.29 49.36
N VAL A 206 -13.36 44.75 48.30
CA VAL A 206 -14.67 45.48 48.35
C VAL A 206 -15.53 45.16 47.08
N PRO A 207 -16.89 45.14 47.16
CA PRO A 207 -17.84 44.35 46.34
C PRO A 207 -18.56 45.08 45.16
N PRO A 208 -19.56 44.44 44.47
CA PRO A 208 -20.01 44.75 43.09
C PRO A 208 -21.40 45.41 42.95
N SER A 209 -21.73 45.90 41.73
CA SER A 209 -23.06 45.97 41.02
C SER A 209 -23.12 47.14 40.01
N PRO A 210 -24.11 47.31 39.08
CA PRO A 210 -25.15 46.40 38.53
C PRO A 210 -25.22 46.37 36.96
N VAL A 211 -26.11 45.50 36.46
CA VAL A 211 -26.47 45.17 35.06
C VAL A 211 -27.13 46.35 34.30
N PRO A 212 -26.98 46.44 32.95
CA PRO A 212 -28.20 46.50 32.13
C PRO A 212 -28.14 45.78 30.76
N SER A 213 -29.31 45.20 30.45
CA SER A 213 -30.04 45.07 29.18
C SER A 213 -29.48 44.32 27.95
N VAL A 214 -30.26 43.31 27.57
CA VAL A 214 -30.18 42.47 26.36
C VAL A 214 -30.74 43.22 25.14
N PRO A 215 -29.99 43.35 24.04
CA PRO A 215 -30.55 43.66 22.74
C PRO A 215 -30.79 42.38 21.91
N VAL A 216 -32.04 42.20 21.47
CA VAL A 216 -32.49 41.16 20.54
C VAL A 216 -31.83 41.36 19.17
N ARG A 217 -30.99 40.40 18.76
CA ARG A 217 -30.23 40.44 17.50
C ARG A 217 -31.00 39.70 16.40
N LYS A 218 -31.34 40.40 15.31
CA LYS A 218 -31.86 39.81 14.07
C LYS A 218 -30.79 38.90 13.42
N PRO A 219 -31.14 37.74 12.85
CA PRO A 219 -30.18 36.87 12.18
C PRO A 219 -29.73 37.50 10.86
N ALA A 220 -28.46 37.90 10.81
CA ALA A 220 -27.80 38.22 9.55
C ALA A 220 -27.51 36.92 8.77
N PRO A 221 -27.50 36.95 7.42
CA PRO A 221 -27.16 35.79 6.62
C PRO A 221 -25.75 35.29 6.97
N VAL A 222 -25.66 34.01 7.31
CA VAL A 222 -24.41 33.34 7.65
C VAL A 222 -23.55 33.25 6.38
N SER A 223 -22.67 34.23 6.17
CA SER A 223 -21.53 34.04 5.29
C SER A 223 -20.53 33.17 6.04
N VAL A 224 -20.49 31.87 5.70
CA VAL A 224 -19.46 30.97 6.22
C VAL A 224 -18.14 31.38 5.59
N SER A 225 -17.43 32.32 6.21
CA SER A 225 -16.01 32.49 5.94
C SER A 225 -15.32 31.25 6.51
N LEU A 226 -15.07 30.25 5.67
CA LEU A 226 -14.31 29.08 6.08
C LEU A 226 -12.91 29.56 6.46
N ALA A 227 -12.68 29.72 7.76
CA ALA A 227 -11.36 30.08 8.27
C ALA A 227 -10.35 29.05 7.74
N ARG A 228 -9.16 29.50 7.36
CA ARG A 228 -8.13 28.67 6.69
C ARG A 228 -7.82 27.37 7.45
N THR A 229 -7.97 27.38 8.77
CA THR A 229 -7.88 26.21 9.65
C THR A 229 -8.89 25.12 9.28
N GLY A 230 -10.10 25.50 8.87
CA GLY A 230 -11.14 24.58 8.39
C GLY A 230 -10.82 23.96 7.02
N VAL A 231 -10.13 24.69 6.13
CA VAL A 231 -9.68 24.15 4.83
C VAL A 231 -8.61 23.06 5.03
N ILE A 232 -7.65 23.29 5.92
CA ILE A 232 -6.60 22.30 6.23
C ILE A 232 -7.22 21.04 6.85
N ALA A 233 -8.14 21.20 7.80
CA ALA A 233 -8.85 20.07 8.41
C ALA A 233 -9.68 19.27 7.38
N ALA A 234 -10.34 19.95 6.43
CA ALA A 234 -11.11 19.29 5.38
C ALA A 234 -10.23 18.46 4.44
N ILE A 235 -9.05 18.96 4.06
CA ILE A 235 -8.09 18.23 3.21
C ILE A 235 -7.60 16.95 3.90
N GLY A 236 -7.27 17.03 5.20
CA GLY A 236 -6.85 15.87 5.98
C GLY A 236 -7.94 14.78 6.06
N VAL A 237 -9.20 15.17 6.30
CA VAL A 237 -10.34 14.23 6.37
C VAL A 237 -10.58 13.55 5.02
N VAL A 238 -10.55 14.30 3.91
CA VAL A 238 -10.73 13.73 2.57
C VAL A 238 -9.58 12.79 2.20
N GLY A 239 -8.34 13.15 2.52
CA GLY A 239 -7.16 12.31 2.28
C GLY A 239 -7.22 10.98 3.03
N LEU A 240 -7.60 11.01 4.32
CA LEU A 240 -7.79 9.80 5.12
C LEU A 240 -8.95 8.94 4.62
N GLY A 241 -10.09 9.56 4.30
CA GLY A 241 -11.25 8.85 3.75
C GLY A 241 -10.92 8.13 2.43
N ALA A 242 -10.20 8.81 1.52
CA ALA A 242 -9.79 8.23 0.25
C ALA A 242 -8.81 7.05 0.44
N ASN A 243 -7.88 7.13 1.40
CA ASN A 243 -6.96 6.03 1.72
C ASN A 243 -7.69 4.80 2.29
N ILE A 244 -8.59 5.01 3.25
CA ILE A 244 -9.41 3.91 3.82
C ILE A 244 -10.22 3.24 2.72
N TYR A 245 -10.84 4.03 1.84
CA TYR A 245 -11.64 3.51 0.74
C TYR A 245 -10.77 2.73 -0.28
N ALA A 246 -9.60 3.24 -0.64
CA ALA A 246 -8.64 2.54 -1.50
C ALA A 246 -8.23 1.18 -0.91
N TYR A 247 -8.02 1.12 0.41
CA TYR A 247 -7.72 -0.13 1.11
C TYR A 247 -8.89 -1.13 1.01
N THR A 248 -10.13 -0.68 1.21
CA THR A 248 -11.31 -1.56 1.07
C THR A 248 -11.47 -2.11 -0.35
N LEU A 249 -11.22 -1.30 -1.39
CA LEU A 249 -11.27 -1.76 -2.79
C LEU A 249 -10.20 -2.81 -3.08
N LYS A 250 -8.97 -2.61 -2.59
CA LYS A 250 -7.88 -3.57 -2.76
C LYS A 250 -8.19 -4.89 -2.04
N SER A 251 -8.76 -4.81 -0.84
CA SER A 251 -9.17 -5.98 -0.07
C SER A 251 -10.31 -6.75 -0.76
N GLU A 252 -11.35 -6.07 -1.25
CA GLU A 252 -12.45 -6.71 -2.00
C GLU A 252 -11.91 -7.46 -3.22
N PHE A 253 -11.03 -6.82 -3.99
CA PHE A 253 -10.42 -7.43 -5.17
C PHE A 253 -9.62 -8.68 -4.82
N ASN A 254 -8.74 -8.60 -3.81
CA ASN A 254 -7.95 -9.74 -3.38
C ASN A 254 -8.81 -10.90 -2.88
N ASN A 255 -9.89 -10.61 -2.16
CA ASN A 255 -10.84 -11.63 -1.70
C ASN A 255 -11.52 -12.34 -2.88
N LYS A 256 -12.01 -11.58 -3.88
CA LYS A 256 -12.63 -12.15 -5.07
C LYS A 256 -11.67 -12.92 -5.96
N LEU A 257 -10.41 -12.49 -6.01
CA LEU A 257 -9.36 -13.20 -6.73
C LEU A 257 -8.95 -14.50 -6.00
N GLY A 258 -9.00 -14.50 -4.67
CA GLY A 258 -8.85 -15.71 -3.85
C GLY A 258 -9.99 -16.71 -4.07
N GLU A 259 -11.24 -16.23 -4.05
CA GLU A 259 -12.45 -17.03 -4.34
C GLU A 259 -12.34 -17.68 -5.73
N LEU A 260 -12.00 -16.89 -6.76
CA LEU A 260 -11.77 -17.40 -8.12
C LEU A 260 -10.68 -18.48 -8.15
N LYS A 261 -9.54 -18.28 -7.48
CA LYS A 261 -8.47 -19.28 -7.43
C LYS A 261 -8.91 -20.57 -6.75
N SER A 262 -9.69 -20.48 -5.68
CA SER A 262 -10.22 -21.67 -4.99
C SER A 262 -11.18 -22.46 -5.88
N ILE A 263 -12.06 -21.77 -6.61
CA ILE A 263 -13.00 -22.40 -7.54
C ILE A 263 -12.24 -22.99 -8.74
N ASN A 264 -11.23 -22.29 -9.26
CA ASN A 264 -10.39 -22.83 -10.33
C ASN A 264 -9.67 -24.10 -9.89
N ALA A 265 -9.14 -24.15 -8.66
CA ALA A 265 -8.49 -25.35 -8.14
C ALA A 265 -9.45 -26.54 -7.95
N SER A 266 -10.75 -26.30 -7.72
CA SER A 266 -11.75 -27.37 -7.63
C SER A 266 -12.31 -27.80 -8.99
N VAL A 267 -12.47 -26.86 -9.91
CA VAL A 267 -13.13 -27.08 -11.21
C VAL A 267 -12.14 -27.56 -12.27
N ASP A 268 -10.88 -27.13 -12.18
CA ASP A 268 -9.81 -27.48 -13.11
C ASP A 268 -8.52 -27.77 -12.30
N PRO A 269 -8.46 -28.91 -11.59
CA PRO A 269 -7.32 -29.27 -10.75
C PRO A 269 -6.03 -29.49 -11.53
N ASP A 270 -6.15 -29.95 -12.78
CA ASP A 270 -5.03 -30.21 -13.68
C ASP A 270 -4.59 -28.95 -14.45
N ASN A 271 -5.39 -27.87 -14.38
CA ASN A 271 -5.18 -26.61 -15.06
C ASN A 271 -5.03 -26.80 -16.58
N ASP A 272 -5.84 -27.69 -17.16
CA ASP A 272 -5.84 -28.04 -18.57
C ASP A 272 -6.91 -27.27 -19.37
N GLY A 273 -7.75 -26.49 -18.68
CA GLY A 273 -8.82 -25.68 -19.26
C GLY A 273 -10.09 -26.47 -19.58
N THR A 274 -10.20 -27.73 -19.16
CA THR A 274 -11.40 -28.55 -19.38
C THR A 274 -12.29 -28.57 -18.15
N ILE A 275 -13.42 -27.85 -18.26
CA ILE A 275 -14.48 -27.87 -17.23
C ILE A 275 -15.47 -28.97 -17.60
N LEU A 276 -15.57 -30.01 -16.75
CA LEU A 276 -16.29 -31.24 -17.07
C LEU A 276 -17.82 -31.08 -17.02
N THR A 277 -18.34 -30.18 -16.16
CA THR A 277 -19.79 -29.99 -16.00
C THR A 277 -20.25 -28.54 -16.20
N GLN A 278 -21.46 -28.36 -16.72
CA GLN A 278 -22.04 -27.03 -16.93
C GLN A 278 -22.23 -26.26 -15.61
N ALA A 279 -22.55 -26.94 -14.51
CA ALA A 279 -22.71 -26.31 -13.21
C ALA A 279 -21.38 -25.73 -12.67
N GLU A 280 -20.28 -26.46 -12.84
CA GLU A 280 -18.94 -25.99 -12.48
C GLU A 280 -18.52 -24.79 -13.32
N LYS A 281 -18.88 -24.80 -14.62
CA LYS A 281 -18.65 -23.67 -15.51
C LYS A 281 -19.41 -22.43 -15.07
N ASP A 282 -20.70 -22.57 -14.74
CA ASP A 282 -21.52 -21.45 -14.25
C ASP A 282 -20.96 -20.87 -12.93
N GLN A 283 -20.43 -21.74 -12.06
CA GLN A 283 -19.77 -21.33 -10.81
C GLN A 283 -18.46 -20.57 -11.07
N TRP A 284 -17.63 -21.07 -11.99
CA TRP A 284 -16.41 -20.39 -12.41
C TRP A 284 -16.72 -19.04 -13.06
N ASP A 285 -17.67 -18.98 -14.00
CA ASP A 285 -18.09 -17.75 -14.69
C ASP A 285 -18.60 -16.71 -13.69
N LYS A 286 -19.38 -17.12 -12.68
CA LYS A 286 -19.86 -16.22 -11.63
C LYS A 286 -18.70 -15.63 -10.82
N ALA A 287 -17.72 -16.45 -10.42
CA ALA A 287 -16.56 -16.00 -9.66
C ALA A 287 -15.65 -15.10 -10.51
N TYR A 288 -15.46 -15.45 -11.77
CA TYR A 288 -14.68 -14.68 -12.74
C TYR A 288 -15.30 -13.30 -12.95
N ASN A 289 -16.61 -13.24 -13.24
CA ASN A 289 -17.34 -11.99 -13.39
C ASN A 289 -17.30 -11.12 -12.12
N ALA A 290 -17.31 -11.73 -10.92
CA ALA A 290 -17.18 -11.00 -9.66
C ALA A 290 -15.78 -10.41 -9.48
N ALA A 291 -14.73 -11.17 -9.80
CA ALA A 291 -13.35 -10.69 -9.78
C ALA A 291 -13.12 -9.59 -10.83
N GLU A 292 -13.71 -9.72 -12.02
CA GLU A 292 -13.63 -8.72 -13.09
C GLU A 292 -14.38 -7.43 -12.73
N LYS A 293 -15.56 -7.52 -12.10
CA LYS A 293 -16.25 -6.35 -11.52
C LYS A 293 -15.43 -5.66 -10.43
N ALA A 294 -14.72 -6.41 -9.60
CA ALA A 294 -13.80 -5.82 -8.63
C ALA A 294 -12.58 -5.19 -9.33
N ARG A 295 -12.08 -5.80 -10.40
CA ARG A 295 -10.98 -5.27 -11.24
C ARG A 295 -11.36 -3.99 -11.97
N SER A 296 -12.60 -3.85 -12.43
CA SER A 296 -13.05 -2.63 -13.12
C SER A 296 -13.08 -1.41 -12.18
N LYS A 297 -13.24 -1.62 -10.86
CA LYS A 297 -13.05 -0.59 -9.83
C LYS A 297 -11.59 -0.15 -9.63
N ASN A 298 -10.62 -0.77 -10.31
CA ASN A 298 -9.21 -0.40 -10.18
C ASN A 298 -8.92 1.04 -10.66
N SER A 299 -9.70 1.55 -11.62
CA SER A 299 -9.64 2.98 -11.99
C SER A 299 -9.99 3.89 -10.81
N LEU A 300 -10.99 3.49 -10.03
CA LEU A 300 -11.46 4.22 -8.86
C LEU A 300 -10.47 4.09 -7.68
N TYR A 301 -9.85 2.92 -7.50
CA TYR A 301 -8.70 2.74 -6.60
C TYR A 301 -7.55 3.71 -6.94
N LYS A 302 -7.17 3.80 -8.23
CA LYS A 302 -6.15 4.75 -8.70
C LYS A 302 -6.56 6.20 -8.46
N ALA A 303 -7.84 6.53 -8.65
CA ALA A 303 -8.36 7.86 -8.36
C ALA A 303 -8.26 8.20 -6.87
N CYS A 304 -8.63 7.27 -5.97
CA CYS A 304 -8.49 7.47 -4.52
C CYS A 304 -7.04 7.66 -4.08
N ILE A 305 -6.11 6.88 -4.64
CA ILE A 305 -4.67 7.09 -4.39
C ILE A 305 -4.21 8.45 -4.92
N GLY A 306 -4.68 8.86 -6.10
CA GLY A 306 -4.39 10.18 -6.67
C GLY A 306 -4.88 11.32 -5.76
N VAL A 307 -6.11 11.23 -5.26
CA VAL A 307 -6.69 12.21 -4.32
C VAL A 307 -5.93 12.22 -3.00
N ALA A 308 -5.63 11.05 -2.42
CA ALA A 308 -4.85 10.95 -1.20
C ALA A 308 -3.44 11.55 -1.36
N SER A 309 -2.78 11.29 -2.49
CA SER A 309 -1.47 11.84 -2.81
C SER A 309 -1.52 13.36 -2.98
N ALA A 310 -2.53 13.88 -3.67
CA ALA A 310 -2.74 15.32 -3.84
C ALA A 310 -3.02 16.02 -2.50
N ALA A 311 -3.78 15.38 -1.59
CA ALA A 311 -4.04 15.91 -0.25
C ALA A 311 -2.75 16.03 0.57
N VAL A 312 -1.89 15.00 0.54
CA VAL A 312 -0.57 15.04 1.20
C VAL A 312 0.32 16.14 0.62
N LEU A 313 0.38 16.26 -0.71
CA LEU A 313 1.14 17.34 -1.36
C LEU A 313 0.61 18.73 -0.99
N ALA A 314 -0.71 18.89 -0.88
CA ALA A 314 -1.33 20.14 -0.47
C ALA A 314 -0.99 20.49 0.99
N GLU A 315 -1.04 19.52 1.92
CA GLU A 315 -0.63 19.72 3.32
C GLU A 315 0.84 20.13 3.42
N VAL A 316 1.74 19.42 2.72
CA VAL A 316 3.18 19.76 2.67
C VAL A 316 3.39 21.16 2.12
N TYR A 317 2.70 21.53 1.04
CA TYR A 317 2.77 22.86 0.45
C TYR A 317 2.32 23.95 1.44
N PHE A 318 1.22 23.73 2.17
CA PHE A 318 0.73 24.67 3.17
C PHE A 318 1.65 24.78 4.39
N LEU A 319 2.34 23.70 4.78
CA LEU A 319 3.33 23.70 5.85
C LEU A 319 4.60 24.49 5.48
N ILE A 320 5.07 24.37 4.24
CA ILE A 320 6.28 25.07 3.77
C ILE A 320 6.01 26.56 3.58
N ARG A 321 4.85 26.93 3.02
CA ARG A 321 4.49 28.34 2.85
C ARG A 321 3.96 28.93 4.16
N LYS A 322 4.89 29.38 5.01
CA LYS A 322 4.55 30.31 6.10
C LYS A 322 3.71 31.46 5.51
N PRO A 323 2.52 31.74 6.05
CA PRO A 323 1.73 32.87 5.57
C PRO A 323 2.58 34.12 5.72
N LYS A 324 2.76 34.87 4.62
CA LYS A 324 3.02 36.30 4.77
C LYS A 324 1.84 36.83 5.57
N THR A 325 2.07 37.17 6.83
CA THR A 325 1.14 37.96 7.62
C THR A 325 1.00 39.28 6.88
N ASN A 326 0.04 39.34 5.96
CA ASN A 326 -0.48 40.61 5.51
C ASN A 326 -1.10 41.21 6.77
N ARG A 327 -0.32 42.04 7.47
CA ARG A 327 -0.86 42.99 8.43
C ARG A 327 -1.85 43.79 7.61
N LYS A 328 -3.13 43.40 7.63
CA LYS A 328 -4.20 44.28 7.21
C LYS A 328 -4.19 45.36 8.25
N SER A 329 -3.46 46.43 7.95
CA SER A 329 -3.35 47.59 8.80
C SER A 329 -4.71 48.23 9.03
N LEU A 330 -5.71 47.95 8.19
CA LEU A 330 -7.09 48.41 8.35
C LEU A 330 -8.02 47.32 8.90
N SER A 331 -8.50 47.49 10.13
CA SER A 331 -9.59 46.69 10.70
C SER A 331 -10.84 47.55 10.87
N TRP A 332 -12.00 47.01 10.47
CA TRP A 332 -13.30 47.66 10.68
C TRP A 332 -13.93 47.05 11.92
N GLN A 333 -14.17 47.87 12.94
CA GLN A 333 -14.84 47.45 14.17
C GLN A 333 -16.14 48.25 14.34
N PRO A 334 -17.24 47.61 14.78
CA PRO A 334 -18.45 48.35 15.11
C PRO A 334 -18.15 49.33 16.25
N ALA A 335 -18.66 50.56 16.13
CA ALA A 335 -18.45 51.59 17.13
C ALA A 335 -19.09 51.15 18.47
N PRO A 336 -18.34 51.16 19.60
CA PRO A 336 -18.81 50.58 20.86
C PRO A 336 -20.01 51.33 21.48
N THR A 337 -20.35 52.52 20.99
CA THR A 337 -21.41 53.36 21.55
C THR A 337 -22.36 53.97 20.50
N GLY A 338 -22.49 53.40 19.30
CA GLY A 338 -23.43 53.95 18.31
C GLY A 338 -23.60 53.14 17.03
N VAL A 339 -24.48 53.64 16.15
CA VAL A 339 -24.70 53.09 14.80
C VAL A 339 -23.61 53.67 13.88
N GLY A 340 -22.49 52.97 13.75
CA GLY A 340 -21.38 53.38 12.89
C GLY A 340 -20.26 52.34 12.82
N VAL A 341 -19.40 52.44 11.80
CA VAL A 341 -18.23 51.57 11.62
C VAL A 341 -16.97 52.39 11.85
N ALA A 342 -16.15 52.00 12.82
CA ALA A 342 -14.85 52.63 13.07
C ALA A 342 -13.77 51.94 12.22
N ALA A 343 -13.04 52.73 11.43
CA ALA A 343 -11.85 52.29 10.73
C ALA A 343 -10.64 52.44 11.66
N ARG A 344 -10.02 51.34 12.08
CA ARG A 344 -8.81 51.39 12.91
C ARG A 344 -7.63 51.00 12.04
N TYR A 345 -6.74 51.97 11.81
CA TYR A 345 -5.47 51.75 11.14
C TYR A 345 -4.36 51.51 12.18
N THR A 346 -3.62 50.42 12.06
CA THR A 346 -2.49 50.09 12.95
C THR A 346 -1.24 49.98 12.09
N PHE A 347 -0.28 50.88 12.33
CA PHE A 347 1.02 50.94 11.65
C PHE A 347 1.96 49.83 12.16
#